data_AF-A0A382IIU0-F1
#
_entry.id   AF-A0A382IIU0-F1
#
_cell.length_a   1.000
_cell.length_b   1.000
_cell.length_c   1.000
_cell.angle_alpha   90.00
_cell.angle_beta   90.00
_cell.angle_gamma   90.00
#
_symmetry.space_group_name_H-M   'P 1'
#
loop_
_entity.id
_entity.type
_entity.pdbx_description
1 polymer ?
#
loop_
_entity_poly.entity_id
_entity_poly.type
_entity_poly.pdbx_seq_one_letter_code
_entity_poly.pdbx_strand_id
1 'polypeptide(L)'
;MFIKEVVGSVIQELSALVQYIIGRSEYLKTRSTISTQSFIKMASDMGINIDVSGLQNMAQNPPLSGMIKNVDANTISFDYDDASTLMPV
;
A
#
# COMPACT_ATOMS: atom_id res chain seq x y z
N MET A 1 -30.15 5.68 12.95
CA MET A 1 -29.21 5.79 11.82
C MET A 1 -27.84 6.07 12.42
N PHE A 2 -26.99 5.06 12.53
CA PHE A 2 -25.62 5.24 12.99
C PHE A 2 -24.78 5.49 11.75
N ILE A 3 -24.35 6.73 11.54
CA ILE A 3 -23.30 7.01 10.57
C ILE A 3 -22.03 6.43 11.18
N LYS A 4 -21.75 5.15 10.86
CA LYS A 4 -20.44 4.57 11.08
C LYS A 4 -19.49 5.32 10.16
N GLU A 5 -18.81 6.29 10.73
CA GLU A 5 -17.65 6.93 10.14
C GLU A 5 -16.77 5.85 9.51
N VAL A 6 -16.40 6.10 8.25
CA VAL A 6 -15.94 5.08 7.31
C VAL A 6 -14.48 4.72 7.59
N VAL A 7 -14.19 4.15 8.75
CA VAL A 7 -12.85 3.61 9.06
C VAL A 7 -12.52 2.43 8.11
N GLY A 8 -13.53 1.81 7.51
CA GLY A 8 -13.38 0.80 6.47
C GLY A 8 -12.93 1.32 5.09
N SER A 9 -13.19 2.59 4.73
CA SER A 9 -12.82 3.11 3.40
C SER A 9 -11.35 3.43 3.35
N VAL A 10 -10.80 4.03 4.40
CA VAL A 10 -9.39 4.44 4.45
C VAL A 10 -8.46 3.27 4.15
N ILE A 11 -8.72 2.11 4.74
CA ILE A 11 -7.92 0.90 4.51
C ILE A 11 -8.13 0.34 3.08
N GLN A 12 -9.34 0.43 2.54
CA GLN A 12 -9.66 0.01 1.17
C GLN A 12 -9.08 0.96 0.11
N GLU A 13 -9.07 2.26 0.37
CA GLU A 13 -8.51 3.30 -0.49
C GLU A 13 -6.98 3.20 -0.50
N LEU A 14 -6.37 2.99 0.67
CA LEU A 14 -4.94 2.70 0.76
C LEU A 14 -4.57 1.40 0.06
N SER A 15 -5.36 0.34 0.19
CA SER A 15 -5.08 -0.92 -0.49
C SER A 15 -5.25 -0.81 -2.00
N ALA A 16 -6.23 -0.04 -2.48
CA ALA A 16 -6.38 0.28 -3.89
C ALA A 16 -5.21 1.12 -4.42
N LEU A 17 -4.72 2.11 -3.66
CA LEU A 17 -3.55 2.90 -4.01
C LEU A 17 -2.29 2.01 -4.12
N VAL A 18 -2.09 1.12 -3.15
CA VAL A 18 -0.97 0.17 -3.15
C VAL A 18 -1.06 -0.76 -4.36
N GLN A 19 -2.23 -1.35 -4.63
CA GLN A 19 -2.45 -2.19 -5.82
C GLN A 19 -2.23 -1.43 -7.13
N TYR A 20 -2.65 -0.17 -7.21
CA TYR A 20 -2.41 0.68 -8.38
C TYR A 20 -0.92 0.93 -8.60
N ILE A 21 -0.18 1.26 -7.54
CA ILE A 21 1.28 1.48 -7.63
C ILE A 21 1.97 0.20 -8.09
N ILE A 22 1.59 -0.94 -7.50
CA ILE A 22 2.12 -2.27 -7.87
C ILE A 22 1.84 -2.58 -9.35
N GLY A 23 0.59 -2.53 -9.80
CA GLY A 23 0.24 -2.83 -11.19
C GLY A 23 0.91 -1.88 -12.19
N ARG A 24 1.14 -0.62 -11.79
CA ARG A 24 1.89 0.34 -12.61
C ARG A 24 3.37 -0.01 -12.67
N SER A 25 4.00 -0.43 -11.57
CA SER A 25 5.39 -0.89 -11.57
C SER A 25 5.60 -2.19 -12.36
N GLU A 26 4.65 -3.12 -12.31
CA GLU A 26 4.64 -4.33 -13.13
C GLU A 26 4.58 -3.98 -14.61
N TYR A 27 3.65 -3.09 -14.99
CA TYR A 27 3.52 -2.61 -16.36
C TYR A 27 4.82 -1.95 -16.87
N LEU A 28 5.48 -1.18 -16.02
CA LEU A 28 6.73 -0.48 -16.35
C LEU A 28 7.98 -1.37 -16.20
N LYS A 29 7.85 -2.62 -15.71
CA LYS A 29 8.97 -3.51 -15.34
C LYS A 29 10.00 -2.85 -14.43
N THR A 30 9.56 -1.93 -13.58
CA THR A 30 10.40 -1.20 -12.63
C THR A 30 10.20 -1.74 -11.22
N ARG A 31 11.19 -1.54 -10.33
CA ARG A 31 11.01 -1.86 -8.91
C ARG A 31 9.78 -1.12 -8.37
N SER A 32 8.90 -1.85 -7.70
CA SER A 32 7.68 -1.33 -7.04
C SER A 32 8.05 -0.51 -5.80
N THR A 33 8.82 0.56 -6.00
CA THR A 33 9.32 1.41 -4.93
C THR A 33 8.84 2.84 -5.14
N ILE A 34 8.28 3.44 -4.11
CA ILE A 34 7.90 4.86 -4.12
C ILE A 34 8.53 5.57 -2.94
N SER A 35 8.83 6.86 -3.06
CA SER A 35 9.25 7.63 -1.89
C SER A 35 8.12 7.70 -0.85
N THR A 36 8.44 7.54 0.42
CA THR A 36 7.49 7.59 1.54
C THR A 36 6.71 8.91 1.55
N GLN A 37 7.40 10.02 1.27
CA GLN A 37 6.78 11.34 1.16
C GLN A 37 5.71 11.41 0.05
N SER A 38 5.98 10.84 -1.13
CA SER A 38 5.01 10.83 -2.23
C SER A 38 3.80 9.96 -1.90
N PHE A 39 4.00 8.83 -1.21
CA PHE A 39 2.90 7.99 -0.76
C PHE A 39 2.01 8.71 0.25
N ILE A 40 2.62 9.33 1.28
CA ILE A 40 1.90 10.14 2.28
C ILE A 40 1.16 11.29 1.60
N LYS A 41 1.79 11.94 0.61
CA LYS A 41 1.12 13.01 -0.14
C LYS A 41 -0.10 12.49 -0.90
N MET A 42 0.00 11.34 -1.58
CA MET A 42 -1.14 10.76 -2.30
C MET A 42 -2.24 10.31 -1.34
N ALA A 43 -1.90 9.73 -0.20
CA ALA A 43 -2.86 9.42 0.86
C ALA A 43 -3.56 10.69 1.35
N SER A 44 -2.79 11.76 1.61
CA SER A 44 -3.32 13.07 2.01
C SER A 44 -4.21 13.69 0.94
N ASP A 45 -3.87 13.55 -0.35
CA ASP A 45 -4.69 14.03 -1.47
C ASP A 45 -6.05 13.29 -1.54
N MET A 46 -6.13 12.07 -1.01
CA MET A 46 -7.38 11.31 -0.84
C MET A 46 -8.10 11.62 0.50
N GLY A 47 -7.60 12.56 1.30
CA GLY A 47 -8.14 12.89 2.63
C GLY A 47 -7.67 11.96 3.75
N ILE A 48 -6.70 11.09 3.48
CA ILE A 48 -6.14 10.13 4.43
C ILE A 48 -4.87 10.73 5.03
N ASN A 49 -4.98 11.23 6.27
CA ASN A 49 -3.82 11.73 6.99
C ASN A 49 -3.13 10.56 7.72
N ILE A 50 -2.01 10.11 7.18
CA ILE A 50 -1.21 9.00 7.72
C ILE A 50 0.27 9.38 7.76
N ASP A 51 0.94 9.04 8.85
CA ASP A 51 2.38 9.21 9.02
C ASP A 51 3.14 7.90 8.76
N VAL A 52 4.48 7.96 8.76
CA VAL A 52 5.33 6.80 8.47
C VAL A 52 5.06 5.65 9.46
N SER A 53 4.88 5.97 10.74
CA SER A 53 4.61 5.00 11.80
C SER A 53 3.21 4.38 11.67
N GLY A 54 2.20 5.16 11.32
CA GLY A 54 0.87 4.68 11.00
C GLY A 54 0.89 3.76 9.79
N LEU A 55 1.64 4.13 8.74
CA LEU A 55 1.81 3.29 7.56
C LEU A 55 2.52 1.97 7.88
N GLN A 56 3.56 1.98 8.70
CA GLN A 56 4.24 0.78 9.17
C GLN A 56 3.29 -0.14 9.95
N ASN A 57 2.50 0.41 10.85
CA ASN A 57 1.48 -0.36 11.56
C ASN A 57 0.44 -0.94 10.59
N MET A 58 -0.05 -0.13 9.65
CA MET A 58 -1.02 -0.59 8.66
C MET A 58 -0.44 -1.65 7.73
N ALA A 59 0.83 -1.53 7.33
CA ALA A 59 1.55 -2.52 6.54
C ALA A 59 1.69 -3.88 7.24
N GLN A 60 1.62 -3.92 8.58
CA GLN A 60 1.62 -5.17 9.33
C GLN A 60 0.22 -5.79 9.48
N ASN A 61 -0.84 -5.01 9.24
CA ASN A 61 -2.22 -5.45 9.40
C ASN A 61 -2.87 -5.80 8.05
N PRO A 62 -3.67 -6.88 7.96
CA PRO A 62 -4.48 -7.14 6.78
C PRO A 62 -5.43 -5.95 6.50
N PRO A 63 -5.69 -5.60 5.23
CA PRO A 63 -5.30 -6.26 3.99
C PRO A 63 -3.95 -5.80 3.39
N LEU A 64 -3.25 -4.87 4.03
CA LEU A 64 -1.99 -4.31 3.51
C LEU A 64 -0.78 -5.19 3.85
N SER A 65 -0.92 -6.02 4.90
CA SER A 65 -0.02 -7.11 5.22
C SER A 65 0.13 -8.06 4.03
N GLY A 66 1.34 -8.15 3.50
CA GLY A 66 1.68 -8.93 2.31
C GLY A 66 1.81 -8.12 1.00
N MET A 67 1.24 -6.91 0.93
CA MET A 67 1.42 -6.00 -0.22
C MET A 67 2.59 -5.03 -0.02
N ILE A 68 2.81 -4.61 1.23
CA ILE A 68 3.88 -3.71 1.62
C ILE A 68 4.99 -4.54 2.27
N LYS A 69 6.14 -4.67 1.61
CA LYS A 69 7.29 -5.47 2.09
C LYS A 69 8.19 -4.70 3.02
N ASN A 70 8.42 -3.42 2.74
CA ASN A 70 9.24 -2.57 3.57
C ASN A 70 8.76 -1.11 3.52
N VAL A 71 8.77 -0.45 4.68
CA VAL A 71 8.50 0.98 4.82
C VAL A 71 9.68 1.61 5.53
N ASP A 72 10.51 2.31 4.77
CA ASP A 72 11.61 3.12 5.27
C ASP A 72 11.20 4.61 5.34
N ALA A 73 12.01 5.44 5.99
CA ALA A 73 11.81 6.89 6.05
C ALA A 73 11.82 7.54 4.66
N ASN A 74 12.58 6.97 3.73
CA ASN A 74 12.76 7.52 2.38
C ASN A 74 11.93 6.81 1.32
N THR A 75 11.76 5.49 1.43
CA THR A 75 11.13 4.67 0.39
C THR A 75 10.25 3.57 0.98
N ILE A 76 9.13 3.33 0.31
CA ILE A 76 8.26 2.18 0.52
C ILE A 76 8.49 1.21 -0.64
N SER A 77 8.76 -0.05 -0.30
CA SER A 77 8.85 -1.16 -1.24
C SER A 77 7.61 -2.01 -1.13
N PHE A 78 6.93 -2.15 -2.26
CA PHE A 78 5.81 -3.05 -2.42
C PHE A 78 6.32 -4.36 -3.00
N ASP A 79 5.76 -5.46 -2.53
CA ASP A 79 5.95 -6.76 -3.17
C ASP A 79 4.56 -7.22 -3.58
N TYR A 80 4.44 -7.55 -4.85
CA TYR A 80 3.38 -8.45 -5.23
C TYR A 80 4.02 -9.81 -5.08
N ASP A 81 3.68 -10.52 -4.01
CA ASP A 81 3.81 -11.97 -4.06
C ASP A 81 2.76 -12.44 -5.07
N ASP A 82 3.09 -12.28 -6.36
CA ASP A 82 2.43 -13.02 -7.40
C ASP A 82 2.72 -14.47 -7.02
N ALA A 83 1.71 -15.12 -6.44
CA ALA A 83 1.66 -16.56 -6.23
C ALA A 83 1.72 -17.33 -7.56
N SER A 84 2.45 -16.84 -8.56
CA SER A 84 2.96 -17.52 -9.74
C SER A 84 4.14 -18.45 -9.44
N THR A 85 4.57 -18.59 -8.18
CA THR A 85 5.60 -19.59 -7.80
C THR A 85 5.03 -20.87 -7.18
N LEU A 86 3.83 -21.30 -7.56
CA LEU A 86 3.37 -22.68 -7.36
C LEU A 86 2.68 -23.24 -8.60
N MET A 87 3.44 -23.42 -9.68
CA MET A 87 3.27 -24.60 -10.52
C MET A 87 4.58 -25.38 -10.50
N PRO A 88 4.69 -26.47 -9.70
CA PRO A 88 5.71 -27.46 -9.97
C PRO A 88 5.39 -28.09 -11.34
N VAL A 89 6.36 -28.01 -12.26
CA VAL A 89 6.40 -28.77 -13.50
C VAL A 89 6.38 -30.28 -13.25
#